data_AF-A0AAW4JRV4-F1
#
_entry.id   AF-A0AAW4JRV4-F1
#
_cell.length_a   1.000
_cell.length_b   1.000
_cell.length_c   1.000
_cell.angle_alpha   90.00
_cell.angle_beta   90.00
_cell.angle_gamma   90.00
#
_symmetry.space_group_name_H-M   'P 1'
#
loop_
_entity.id
_entity.type
_entity.pdbx_description
1 polymer ?
#
loop_
_entity_poly.entity_id
_entity_poly.type
_entity_poly.pdbx_seq_one_letter_code
_entity_poly.pdbx_strand_id
1 'polypeptide(L)'
;MMIVIFDAGREWYIQGRVYADIVRAVPAGMLQDDDLETYLWPARAMSLLRLPHLEPDRAERIAAALTEGVARHLRTIDPSDTELVGFYEGLLEVAARHG
;
A
#
# COMPACT_ATOMS: atom_id res chain seq x y z
N MET A 1 7.72 -7.19 -14.68
CA MET A 1 7.25 -5.84 -15.08
C MET A 1 5.87 -5.60 -14.50
N MET A 2 5.81 -4.97 -13.33
CA MET A 2 4.57 -4.68 -12.59
C MET A 2 4.53 -3.18 -12.36
N ILE A 3 3.60 -2.50 -13.04
CA ILE A 3 3.47 -1.05 -13.03
C ILE A 3 2.59 -0.65 -11.85
N VAL A 4 3.16 0.05 -10.87
CA VAL A 4 2.38 0.81 -9.87
C VAL A 4 2.31 2.25 -10.35
N ILE A 5 1.12 2.80 -10.44
CA ILE A 5 0.89 4.23 -10.66
C ILE A 5 0.12 4.69 -9.42
N PHE A 6 0.69 5.60 -8.62
CA PHE A 6 -0.19 6.56 -7.95
C PHE A 6 -0.50 7.61 -9.00
N ASP A 7 -1.76 7.69 -9.37
CA ASP A 7 -2.26 8.87 -10.05
C ASP A 7 -2.76 9.87 -9.00
N ALA A 8 -2.92 11.13 -9.40
CA ALA A 8 -3.54 12.19 -8.61
C ALA A 8 -4.91 11.81 -8.02
N GLY A 9 -5.54 10.74 -8.53
CA GLY A 9 -6.75 10.10 -8.01
C GLY A 9 -6.58 9.14 -6.83
N ARG A 10 -5.40 9.01 -6.21
CA ARG A 10 -5.13 8.10 -5.06
C ARG A 10 -5.46 6.63 -5.39
N GLU A 11 -5.01 6.16 -6.54
CA GLU A 11 -5.14 4.75 -6.97
C GLU A 11 -3.81 4.01 -6.79
N TRP A 12 -3.83 2.74 -6.38
CA TRP A 12 -2.64 1.89 -6.26
C TRP A 12 -2.89 0.57 -7.00
N TYR A 13 -2.07 0.29 -8.01
CA TYR A 13 -2.07 -0.97 -8.74
C TYR A 13 -0.99 -1.88 -8.16
N ILE A 14 -1.36 -2.84 -7.31
CA ILE A 14 -0.42 -3.74 -6.63
C ILE A 14 -0.93 -5.17 -6.72
N GLN A 15 -0.08 -6.11 -7.10
CA GLN A 15 -0.42 -7.53 -7.09
C GLN A 15 -0.91 -7.97 -5.70
N GLY A 16 -2.02 -8.69 -5.65
CA GLY A 16 -2.69 -9.08 -4.40
C GLY A 16 -1.83 -9.84 -3.38
N ARG A 17 -0.72 -10.50 -3.77
CA ARG A 17 0.22 -11.11 -2.81
C ARG A 17 1.06 -10.04 -2.09
N VAL A 18 1.69 -9.16 -2.85
CA VAL A 18 2.51 -8.04 -2.36
C VAL A 18 1.65 -7.12 -1.49
N TYR A 19 0.43 -6.87 -1.93
CA TYR A 19 -0.55 -6.11 -1.17
C TYR A 19 -0.85 -6.73 0.21
N ALA A 20 -1.05 -8.05 0.27
CA ALA A 20 -1.31 -8.73 1.54
C ALA A 20 -0.10 -8.66 2.48
N ASP A 21 1.11 -8.73 1.95
CA ASP A 21 2.34 -8.65 2.74
C ASP A 21 2.54 -7.24 3.31
N ILE A 22 2.24 -6.19 2.53
CA ILE A 22 2.19 -4.81 3.01
C ILE A 22 1.18 -4.68 4.16
N VAL A 23 -0.08 -5.09 3.94
CA VAL A 23 -1.16 -4.97 4.95
C VAL A 23 -0.79 -5.71 6.24
N ARG A 24 -0.19 -6.90 6.14
CA ARG A 24 0.27 -7.67 7.32
C ARG A 24 1.44 -7.01 8.05
N ALA A 25 2.25 -6.21 7.36
CA ALA A 25 3.36 -5.48 7.96
C ALA A 25 2.93 -4.18 8.65
N VAL A 26 1.69 -3.73 8.44
CA VAL A 26 1.13 -2.53 9.09
C VAL A 26 1.02 -2.75 10.60
N PRO A 27 1.45 -1.78 11.43
CA PRO A 27 1.27 -1.85 12.88
C PRO A 27 -0.20 -1.97 13.30
N ALA A 28 -0.45 -2.78 14.31
CA ALA A 28 -1.78 -2.86 14.94
C ALA A 28 -2.24 -1.46 15.40
N GLY A 29 -3.50 -1.14 15.11
CA GLY A 29 -4.12 0.15 15.47
C GLY A 29 -3.98 1.26 14.43
N MET A 30 -3.20 1.08 13.35
CA MET A 30 -3.16 2.06 12.25
C MET A 30 -4.30 1.87 11.24
N LEU A 31 -4.80 0.65 11.08
CA LEU A 31 -5.97 0.32 10.26
C LEU A 31 -7.12 -0.11 11.16
N GLN A 32 -8.34 0.33 10.82
CA GLN A 32 -9.56 -0.16 11.45
C GLN A 32 -10.02 -1.45 10.76
N ASP A 33 -10.77 -2.29 11.47
CA ASP A 33 -11.34 -3.52 10.88
C ASP A 33 -12.24 -3.21 9.68
N ASP A 34 -13.03 -2.14 9.78
CA ASP A 34 -13.85 -1.63 8.66
C ASP A 34 -13.00 -1.22 7.45
N ASP A 35 -11.80 -0.66 7.66
CA ASP A 35 -10.89 -0.29 6.58
C ASP A 35 -10.40 -1.56 5.86
N LEU A 36 -10.05 -2.60 6.63
CA LEU A 36 -9.59 -3.89 6.13
C LEU A 36 -10.68 -4.60 5.32
N GLU A 37 -11.88 -4.74 5.87
CA GLU A 37 -12.97 -5.49 5.26
C GLU A 37 -13.58 -4.78 4.06
N THR A 38 -13.76 -3.46 4.15
CA THR A 38 -14.49 -2.70 3.13
C THR A 38 -13.62 -2.30 1.95
N TYR A 39 -12.35 -1.98 2.19
CA TYR A 39 -11.49 -1.38 1.17
C TYR A 39 -10.29 -2.25 0.81
N LEU A 40 -9.55 -2.74 1.82
CA LEU A 40 -8.25 -3.35 1.56
C LEU A 40 -8.36 -4.80 1.07
N TRP A 41 -9.20 -5.64 1.68
CA TRP A 41 -9.37 -7.02 1.23
C TRP A 41 -10.05 -7.18 -0.14
N PRO A 42 -11.05 -6.37 -0.50
CA PRO A 42 -11.56 -6.35 -1.86
C PRO A 42 -10.50 -5.88 -2.87
N ALA A 43 -9.72 -4.84 -2.54
CA ALA A 43 -8.65 -4.33 -3.40
C ALA A 43 -7.56 -5.39 -3.69
N ARG A 44 -7.29 -6.27 -2.72
CA ARG A 44 -6.36 -7.41 -2.89
C ARG A 44 -6.76 -8.32 -4.04
N ALA A 45 -8.04 -8.68 -4.14
CA ALA A 45 -8.53 -9.57 -5.20
C ALA A 45 -8.47 -8.91 -6.58
N MET A 46 -8.67 -7.60 -6.64
CA MET A 46 -8.65 -6.81 -7.87
C MET A 46 -7.24 -6.35 -8.27
N SER A 47 -6.23 -6.54 -7.40
CA SER A 47 -4.89 -5.95 -7.53
C SER A 47 -4.91 -4.42 -7.74
N LEU A 48 -5.95 -3.78 -7.20
CA LEU A 48 -6.24 -2.36 -7.39
C LEU A 48 -6.93 -1.82 -6.14
N LEU A 49 -6.29 -0.87 -5.48
CA LEU A 49 -6.88 -0.06 -4.42
C LEU A 49 -7.23 1.31 -4.99
N ARG A 50 -8.48 1.73 -4.86
CA ARG A 50 -8.94 3.07 -5.25
C ARG A 50 -9.42 3.80 -4.00
N LEU A 51 -8.78 4.91 -3.65
CA LEU A 51 -9.19 5.77 -2.54
C LEU A 51 -9.99 7.05 -2.92
N PRO A 52 -10.38 7.36 -4.19
CA PRO A 52 -10.95 8.67 -4.53
C PRO A 52 -12.36 8.92 -3.99
N HIS A 53 -13.06 7.90 -3.50
CA HIS A 53 -14.41 7.99 -2.95
C HIS A 53 -14.45 7.93 -1.42
N LEU A 54 -13.30 7.99 -0.76
CA LEU A 54 -13.21 8.05 0.69
C LEU A 54 -13.13 9.50 1.16
N GLU A 55 -13.63 9.74 2.38
CA GLU A 55 -13.35 10.98 3.10
C GLU A 55 -11.84 11.25 3.13
N PRO A 56 -11.39 12.50 2.88
CA PRO A 56 -9.97 12.84 2.76
C PRO A 56 -9.11 12.30 3.91
N ASP A 57 -9.56 12.50 5.15
CA ASP A 57 -8.88 12.05 6.36
C ASP A 57 -8.76 10.51 6.42
N ARG A 58 -9.79 9.79 5.97
CA ARG A 58 -9.76 8.31 5.95
C ARG A 58 -8.77 7.81 4.90
N ALA A 59 -8.81 8.38 3.69
CA ALA A 59 -7.85 8.04 2.64
C ALA A 59 -6.41 8.33 3.06
N GLU A 60 -6.15 9.44 3.74
CA GLU A 60 -4.82 9.79 4.25
C GLU A 60 -4.34 8.83 5.34
N ARG A 61 -5.21 8.45 6.29
CA ARG A 61 -4.86 7.43 7.29
C ARG A 61 -4.52 6.09 6.65
N ILE A 62 -5.31 5.63 5.68
CA ILE A 62 -5.04 4.38 4.96
C ILE A 62 -3.73 4.47 4.19
N ALA A 63 -3.48 5.56 3.48
CA ALA A 63 -2.24 5.77 2.74
C ALA A 63 -1.02 5.79 3.67
N ALA A 64 -1.11 6.47 4.82
CA ALA A 64 -0.06 6.50 5.82
C ALA A 64 0.21 5.11 6.42
N ALA A 65 -0.85 4.36 6.72
CA ALA A 65 -0.73 2.99 7.24
C ALA A 65 -0.05 2.05 6.23
N LEU A 66 -0.46 2.09 4.96
CA LEU A 66 0.16 1.29 3.90
C LEU A 66 1.63 1.68 3.66
N THR A 67 1.95 2.99 3.72
CA THR A 67 3.33 3.49 3.64
C THR A 67 4.21 2.92 4.76
N GLU A 68 3.72 2.92 6.00
CA GLU A 68 4.42 2.31 7.13
C GLU A 68 4.57 0.78 6.95
N GLY A 69 3.54 0.12 6.42
CA GLY A 69 3.60 -1.30 6.07
C GLY A 69 4.70 -1.60 5.06
N VAL A 70 4.81 -0.81 3.99
CA VAL A 70 5.89 -0.90 2.99
C VAL A 70 7.26 -0.69 3.65
N ALA A 71 7.43 0.37 4.43
CA ALA A 71 8.70 0.69 5.08
C ALA A 71 9.16 -0.40 6.05
N ARG A 72 8.22 -1.03 6.77
CA ARG A 72 8.52 -2.16 7.65
C ARG A 72 8.87 -3.42 6.88
N HIS A 73 8.09 -3.73 5.84
CA HIS A 73 8.32 -4.92 5.05
C HIS A 73 9.68 -4.86 4.35
N LEU A 74 10.07 -3.68 3.84
CA LEU A 74 11.39 -3.43 3.25
C LEU A 74 12.56 -3.77 4.20
N ARG A 75 12.39 -3.63 5.51
CA ARG A 75 13.41 -4.00 6.52
C ARG A 75 13.53 -5.51 6.74
N THR A 76 12.55 -6.29 6.28
CA THR A 76 12.41 -7.73 6.58
C THR A 76 12.54 -8.63 5.36
N ILE A 77 12.37 -8.10 4.15
CA ILE A 77 12.56 -8.86 2.92
C ILE A 77 14.03 -9.20 2.66
N ASP A 78 14.25 -10.23 1.86
CA ASP A 78 15.58 -10.59 1.39
C ASP A 78 16.16 -9.45 0.52
N PRO A 79 17.27 -8.82 0.94
CA PRO A 79 17.87 -7.73 0.18
C PRO A 79 18.46 -8.17 -1.17
N SER A 80 18.61 -9.48 -1.40
CA SER A 80 19.05 -10.02 -2.69
C SER A 80 17.95 -10.06 -3.75
N ASP A 81 16.67 -9.93 -3.34
CA ASP A 81 15.53 -9.75 -4.26
C ASP A 81 15.43 -8.28 -4.69
N THR A 82 16.37 -7.87 -5.53
CA THR A 82 16.53 -6.48 -5.96
C THR A 82 15.32 -5.94 -6.73
N GLU A 83 14.56 -6.81 -7.41
CA GLU A 83 13.30 -6.42 -8.08
C GLU A 83 12.24 -6.04 -7.03
N LEU A 84 12.08 -6.85 -5.99
CA LEU A 84 11.10 -6.59 -4.94
C LEU A 84 11.49 -5.40 -4.06
N VAL A 85 12.78 -5.26 -3.72
CA VAL A 85 13.30 -4.09 -2.99
C VAL A 85 13.02 -2.80 -3.78
N GLY A 86 13.43 -2.74 -5.06
CA GLY A 86 13.23 -1.55 -5.88
C GLY A 86 11.75 -1.22 -6.10
N PHE A 87 10.89 -2.24 -6.13
CA PHE A 87 9.44 -2.05 -6.13
C PHE A 87 8.94 -1.33 -4.87
N TYR A 88 9.32 -1.78 -3.68
CA TYR A 88 8.90 -1.16 -2.42
C TYR A 88 9.50 0.23 -2.21
N GLU A 89 10.75 0.46 -2.61
CA GLU A 89 11.35 1.79 -2.62
C GLU A 89 10.57 2.75 -3.54
N GLY A 90 10.19 2.28 -4.75
CA GLY A 90 9.35 3.04 -5.67
C GLY A 90 7.99 3.41 -5.07
N LEU A 91 7.36 2.52 -4.28
CA LEU A 91 6.12 2.84 -3.56
C LEU A 91 6.32 3.98 -2.55
N LEU A 92 7.43 3.98 -1.80
CA LEU A 92 7.74 5.03 -0.83
C LEU A 92 8.03 6.37 -1.51
N GLU A 93 8.78 6.37 -2.61
CA GLU A 93 9.05 7.59 -3.38
C GLU A 93 7.77 8.24 -3.90
N VAL A 94 6.85 7.42 -4.40
CA VAL A 94 5.58 7.89 -4.91
C VAL A 94 4.70 8.44 -3.77
N ALA A 95 4.63 7.74 -2.63
CA ALA A 95 3.92 8.25 -1.45
C ALA A 95 4.47 9.60 -0.98
N ALA A 96 5.81 9.78 -0.98
CA ALA A 96 6.47 11.01 -0.57
C ALA A 96 6.20 12.22 -1.50
N ARG A 97 5.80 12.00 -2.76
CA ARG A 97 5.45 13.08 -3.69
C ARG A 97 4.02 13.59 -3.50
N HIS A 98 3.19 12.87 -2.74
CA HIS A 98 1.76 13.11 -2.60
C HIS A 98 1.28 13.31 -1.14
N GLY A 99 2.19 13.25 -0.16
CA GLY A 99 1.95 13.61 1.24
C GLY A 99 2.48 15.00 1.57
#